data_AF-A0A7K6GIY1-F1
#
_entry.id   AF-A0A7K6GIY1-F1
#
_cell.length_a   1.000
_cell.length_b   1.000
_cell.length_c   1.000
_cell.angle_alpha   90.00
_cell.angle_beta   90.00
_cell.angle_gamma   90.00
#
_symmetry.space_group_name_H-M   'P 1'
#
loop_
_entity.id
_entity.type
_entity.pdbx_description
1 polymer ?
#
loop_
_entity_poly.entity_id
_entity_poly.type
_entity_poly.pdbx_seq_one_letter_code
_entity_poly.pdbx_strand_id
1 'polypeptide(L)'
;GSELGNWALGHWTEEGFDLFENFPDLASALWAAEERRLVPHQFPNHHIPIPEHYLSEGAAVAVETRAVMAWMDKNPFVLGANLQGGEKLVSYPFDTARPSSPTPAAVPRPLDYEDERPELQETPDHAVFRWLAISYASAHLTMTETFRGGCHTQDMTDAMGIVQGAKWHPRAGSMNDFSYLHTNCLELSLYLGCDKFPHESELQQEWENNKESLLTFMEQIHRGIKGVVTDQQGEPIANATIVVGGINHNVRTGGYRGLAGCWQHRTTPMTPPVPTASGGDYWRILNPGEYRVSARAEGYNPSVKTCHVLYDIGATQCNFVLSRSNWKRIREIMAMNGNRPIRRVVPGRPMTPRERLRLRMRL
;
A
#
# COMPACT_ATOMS: atom_id res chain seq x y z
N GLY A 1 -35.27 -13.06 -1.62
CA GLY A 1 -34.50 -12.64 -0.44
C GLY A 1 -33.79 -13.83 0.15
N SER A 2 -32.94 -13.60 1.16
CA SER A 2 -32.17 -14.57 1.94
C SER A 2 -32.95 -15.78 2.49
N GLU A 3 -34.28 -15.78 2.39
CA GLU A 3 -35.20 -16.86 2.76
C GLU A 3 -35.04 -18.18 1.97
N LEU A 4 -34.28 -18.19 0.86
CA LEU A 4 -34.16 -19.35 -0.05
C LEU A 4 -32.75 -19.95 -0.14
N GLY A 5 -31.75 -19.44 0.59
CA GLY A 5 -30.37 -19.92 0.51
C GLY A 5 -29.60 -19.84 1.83
N ASN A 6 -28.64 -20.75 2.03
CA ASN A 6 -27.71 -20.64 3.14
C ASN A 6 -26.86 -19.36 2.99
N TRP A 7 -26.52 -18.70 4.10
CA TRP A 7 -25.74 -17.46 4.19
C TRP A 7 -24.39 -17.45 3.46
N ALA A 8 -23.89 -18.65 3.15
CA ALA A 8 -22.61 -18.88 2.50
C ALA A 8 -22.74 -19.46 1.08
N LEU A 9 -23.98 -19.67 0.60
CA LEU A 9 -24.22 -20.14 -0.76
C LEU A 9 -23.78 -19.06 -1.76
N GLY A 10 -22.87 -19.43 -2.68
CA GLY A 10 -22.30 -18.51 -3.67
C GLY A 10 -21.17 -17.62 -3.13
N HIS A 11 -20.70 -17.84 -1.89
CA HIS A 11 -19.56 -17.10 -1.32
C HIS A 11 -18.22 -17.52 -1.92
N TRP A 12 -18.02 -18.82 -2.13
CA TRP A 12 -16.80 -19.38 -2.72
C TRP A 12 -16.92 -19.55 -4.24
N THR A 13 -15.78 -19.55 -4.94
CA THR A 13 -15.73 -19.93 -6.36
C THR A 13 -16.12 -21.40 -6.57
N GLU A 14 -16.29 -21.82 -7.83
CA GLU A 14 -16.56 -23.22 -8.17
C GLU A 14 -15.45 -24.16 -7.66
N GLU A 15 -14.21 -23.69 -7.62
CA GLU A 15 -13.04 -24.40 -7.10
C GLU A 15 -12.91 -24.32 -5.56
N GLY A 16 -13.81 -23.61 -4.88
CA GLY A 16 -13.84 -23.52 -3.42
C GLY A 16 -12.96 -22.42 -2.81
N PHE A 17 -12.54 -21.42 -3.60
CA PHE A 17 -11.75 -20.30 -3.09
C PHE A 17 -12.63 -19.21 -2.49
N ASP A 18 -12.24 -18.69 -1.31
CA ASP A 18 -12.71 -17.39 -0.85
C ASP A 18 -11.82 -16.32 -1.48
N LEU A 19 -12.34 -15.56 -2.43
CA LEU A 19 -11.57 -14.59 -3.19
C LEU A 19 -10.98 -13.49 -2.30
N PHE A 20 -11.66 -13.14 -1.20
CA PHE A 20 -11.18 -12.09 -0.31
C PHE A 20 -9.94 -12.53 0.47
N GLU A 21 -9.76 -13.83 0.71
CA GLU A 21 -8.64 -14.43 1.45
C GLU A 21 -7.63 -15.17 0.54
N ASN A 22 -7.78 -15.06 -0.79
CA ASN A 22 -6.93 -15.78 -1.75
C ASN A 22 -5.72 -14.97 -2.26
N PHE A 23 -5.46 -13.78 -1.71
CA PHE A 23 -4.29 -12.97 -2.08
C PHE A 23 -3.02 -13.43 -1.36
N PRO A 24 -1.82 -13.12 -1.89
CA PRO A 24 -0.58 -13.45 -1.21
C PRO A 24 -0.50 -12.80 0.17
N ASP A 25 -0.18 -13.59 1.20
CA ASP A 25 0.09 -13.07 2.54
C ASP A 25 1.44 -12.35 2.59
N LEU A 26 1.39 -11.05 2.31
CA LEU A 26 2.56 -10.15 2.38
C LEU A 26 2.77 -9.61 3.80
N ALA A 27 1.74 -9.62 4.66
CA ALA A 27 1.79 -9.09 6.01
C ALA A 27 2.68 -9.95 6.90
N SER A 28 2.53 -11.28 6.85
CA SER A 28 3.40 -12.20 7.58
C SER A 28 4.87 -12.07 7.17
N ALA A 29 5.13 -11.89 5.87
CA ALA A 29 6.47 -11.66 5.36
C ALA A 29 7.06 -10.34 5.88
N LEU A 30 6.26 -9.26 5.91
CA LEU A 30 6.65 -7.98 6.47
C LEU A 30 7.00 -8.10 7.96
N TRP A 31 6.18 -8.78 8.77
CA TRP A 31 6.46 -8.93 10.20
C TRP A 31 7.75 -9.70 10.47
N ALA A 32 7.98 -10.79 9.75
CA ALA A 32 9.22 -11.55 9.86
C ALA A 32 10.45 -10.70 9.47
N ALA A 33 10.29 -9.78 8.51
CA ALA A 33 11.35 -8.85 8.12
C ALA A 33 11.56 -7.73 9.16
N GLU A 34 10.50 -7.21 9.78
CA GLU A 34 10.58 -6.20 10.84
C GLU A 34 11.24 -6.75 12.11
N GLU A 35 10.88 -7.97 12.53
CA GLU A 35 11.50 -8.66 13.67
C GLU A 35 13.01 -8.80 13.47
N ARG A 36 13.44 -9.07 12.24
CA ARG A 36 14.85 -9.17 11.84
C ARG A 36 15.50 -7.82 11.53
N ARG A 37 14.79 -6.70 11.69
CA ARG A 37 15.24 -5.32 11.41
C ARG A 37 15.74 -5.14 9.96
N LEU A 38 15.08 -5.80 9.02
CA LEU A 38 15.41 -5.76 7.59
C LEU A 38 14.71 -4.62 6.86
N VAL A 39 13.64 -4.05 7.42
CA VAL A 39 12.85 -2.97 6.82
C VAL A 39 13.46 -1.59 7.15
N PRO A 40 13.55 -0.64 6.19
CA PRO A 40 13.22 -0.74 4.77
C PRO A 40 14.42 -1.13 3.87
N HIS A 41 15.60 -1.37 4.45
CA HIS A 41 16.86 -1.40 3.70
C HIS A 41 17.13 -2.71 2.95
N GLN A 42 16.71 -3.84 3.52
CA GLN A 42 16.86 -5.18 2.94
C GLN A 42 15.51 -5.76 2.51
N PHE A 43 14.42 -5.33 3.16
CA PHE A 43 13.06 -5.68 2.80
C PHE A 43 12.24 -4.41 2.57
N PRO A 44 11.51 -4.29 1.46
CA PRO A 44 10.81 -3.07 1.12
C PRO A 44 9.61 -2.83 2.06
N ASN A 45 9.37 -1.57 2.44
CA ASN A 45 8.20 -1.16 3.21
C ASN A 45 7.00 -0.76 2.33
N HIS A 46 7.05 -1.07 1.03
CA HIS A 46 6.03 -0.80 0.03
C HIS A 46 6.32 -1.62 -1.23
N HIS A 47 5.30 -1.96 -2.02
CA HIS A 47 5.47 -2.77 -3.24
C HIS A 47 6.27 -4.05 -2.98
N ILE A 48 5.93 -4.76 -1.90
CA ILE A 48 6.53 -6.05 -1.54
C ILE A 48 6.29 -7.01 -2.70
N PRO A 49 7.33 -7.63 -3.29
CA PRO A 49 7.16 -8.50 -4.44
C PRO A 49 6.27 -9.70 -4.12
N ILE A 50 5.42 -10.09 -5.07
CA ILE A 50 4.63 -11.32 -4.98
C ILE A 50 5.60 -12.52 -4.96
N PRO A 51 5.46 -13.47 -4.03
CA PRO A 51 6.29 -14.67 -4.00
C PRO A 51 6.20 -15.47 -5.31
N GLU A 52 7.33 -15.98 -5.81
CA GLU A 52 7.39 -16.70 -7.09
C GLU A 52 6.46 -17.91 -7.15
N HIS A 53 6.28 -18.62 -6.04
CA HIS A 53 5.36 -19.75 -5.96
C HIS A 53 3.90 -19.35 -6.24
N TYR A 54 3.49 -18.11 -5.89
CA TYR A 54 2.15 -17.57 -6.16
C TYR A 54 1.92 -17.29 -7.66
N LEU A 55 3.02 -17.02 -8.38
CA LEU A 55 3.00 -16.75 -9.83
C LEU A 55 3.05 -18.02 -10.68
N SER A 56 3.30 -19.18 -10.06
CA SER A 56 3.34 -20.46 -10.78
C SER A 56 1.94 -20.90 -11.27
N GLU A 57 1.89 -21.60 -12.40
CA GLU A 57 0.64 -22.11 -13.00
C GLU A 57 -0.11 -23.09 -12.07
N GLY A 58 0.62 -23.83 -11.23
CA GLY A 58 0.06 -24.78 -10.27
C GLY A 58 -0.28 -24.20 -8.89
N ALA A 59 -0.15 -22.88 -8.70
CA ALA A 59 -0.47 -22.25 -7.42
C ALA A 59 -1.99 -22.25 -7.19
N ALA A 60 -2.40 -22.48 -5.93
CA ALA A 60 -3.80 -22.45 -5.49
C ALA A 60 -4.34 -21.01 -5.41
N VAL A 61 -4.42 -20.36 -6.57
CA VAL A 61 -4.84 -18.97 -6.73
C VAL A 61 -5.92 -18.92 -7.80
N ALA A 62 -7.09 -18.42 -7.41
CA ALA A 62 -8.25 -18.24 -8.25
C ALA A 62 -7.95 -17.34 -9.45
N VAL A 63 -8.63 -17.58 -10.57
CA VAL A 63 -8.42 -16.83 -11.81
C VAL A 63 -8.84 -15.37 -11.66
N GLU A 64 -9.86 -15.11 -10.84
CA GLU A 64 -10.34 -13.78 -10.44
C GLU A 64 -9.27 -13.04 -9.65
N THR A 65 -8.66 -13.69 -8.65
CA THR A 65 -7.57 -13.10 -7.86
C THR A 65 -6.39 -12.72 -8.75
N ARG A 66 -5.99 -13.61 -9.68
CA ARG A 66 -4.93 -13.29 -10.66
C ARG A 66 -5.30 -12.10 -11.55
N ALA A 67 -6.56 -12.02 -11.99
CA ALA A 67 -7.04 -10.90 -12.80
C ALA A 67 -7.03 -9.57 -12.03
N VAL A 68 -7.46 -9.57 -10.76
CA VAL A 68 -7.45 -8.41 -9.89
C VAL A 68 -6.02 -7.96 -9.58
N MET A 69 -5.10 -8.89 -9.25
CA MET A 69 -3.68 -8.58 -9.05
C MET A 69 -3.07 -7.91 -10.29
N ALA A 70 -3.32 -8.47 -11.49
CA ALA A 70 -2.84 -7.89 -12.74
C ALA A 70 -3.47 -6.52 -13.05
N TRP A 71 -4.73 -6.31 -12.67
CA TRP A 71 -5.42 -5.04 -12.82
C TRP A 71 -4.86 -3.95 -11.88
N MET A 72 -4.58 -4.33 -10.63
CA MET A 72 -3.94 -3.49 -9.62
C MET A 72 -2.50 -3.11 -10.00
N ASP A 73 -1.75 -4.01 -10.62
CA ASP A 73 -0.40 -3.74 -11.13
C ASP A 73 -0.38 -2.78 -12.33
N LYS A 74 -1.44 -2.83 -13.15
CA LYS A 74 -1.54 -2.07 -14.40
C LYS A 74 -1.96 -0.62 -14.16
N ASN A 75 -2.75 -0.35 -13.13
CA ASN A 75 -3.34 0.96 -12.89
C ASN A 75 -2.81 1.53 -11.56
N PRO A 76 -2.38 2.80 -11.53
CA PRO A 76 -1.87 3.42 -10.30
C PRO A 76 -3.03 3.82 -9.37
N PHE A 77 -3.75 2.84 -8.83
CA PHE A 77 -4.81 3.10 -7.85
C PHE A 77 -4.24 3.78 -6.60
N VAL A 78 -4.97 4.77 -6.10
CA VAL A 78 -4.59 5.58 -4.93
C VAL A 78 -5.50 5.29 -3.75
N LEU A 79 -6.79 5.19 -4.01
CA LEU A 79 -7.84 4.90 -3.04
C LEU A 79 -8.77 3.86 -3.64
N GLY A 80 -9.15 2.86 -2.85
CA GLY A 80 -10.06 1.80 -3.25
C GLY A 80 -10.98 1.41 -2.10
N ALA A 81 -12.08 0.76 -2.43
CA ALA A 81 -12.91 0.08 -1.45
C ALA A 81 -13.54 -1.16 -2.06
N ASN A 82 -13.62 -2.24 -1.29
CA ASN A 82 -14.42 -3.40 -1.61
C ASN A 82 -15.70 -3.41 -0.77
N LEU A 83 -16.81 -3.77 -1.41
CA LEU A 83 -18.13 -3.78 -0.80
C LEU A 83 -18.42 -5.19 -0.32
N GLN A 84 -18.79 -5.31 0.94
CA GLN A 84 -19.06 -6.55 1.65
C GLN A 84 -20.45 -6.51 2.28
N GLY A 85 -20.99 -7.68 2.62
CA GLY A 85 -22.27 -7.82 3.31
C GLY A 85 -22.16 -8.73 4.53
N GLY A 86 -23.15 -8.63 5.40
CA GLY A 86 -23.28 -9.46 6.60
C GLY A 86 -22.79 -8.82 7.89
N GLU A 87 -22.41 -7.56 7.83
CA GLU A 87 -22.27 -6.69 8.99
C GLU A 87 -22.49 -5.24 8.54
N LYS A 88 -22.50 -4.28 9.45
CA LYS A 88 -22.65 -2.86 9.11
C LYS A 88 -21.58 -2.01 9.77
N LEU A 89 -20.42 -1.92 9.11
CA LEU A 89 -19.24 -1.18 9.59
C LEU A 89 -18.22 -0.98 8.47
N VAL A 90 -17.21 -0.15 8.71
CA VAL A 90 -16.04 -0.04 7.83
C VAL A 90 -14.81 -0.68 8.48
N SER A 91 -14.22 -1.66 7.80
CA SER A 91 -12.98 -2.30 8.22
C SER A 91 -11.78 -1.69 7.49
N TYR A 92 -10.71 -1.42 8.23
CA TYR A 92 -9.45 -0.89 7.68
C TYR A 92 -8.22 -1.73 8.08
N PRO A 93 -7.13 -1.70 7.30
CA PRO A 93 -5.93 -2.50 7.54
C PRO A 93 -5.24 -2.28 8.90
N PHE A 94 -4.47 -3.26 9.39
CA PHE A 94 -4.28 -4.59 8.81
C PHE A 94 -5.47 -5.53 9.09
N ASP A 95 -5.74 -6.46 8.17
CA ASP A 95 -6.62 -7.60 8.40
C ASP A 95 -5.86 -8.77 9.03
N THR A 96 -4.59 -8.96 8.68
CA THR A 96 -3.76 -10.03 9.26
C THR A 96 -3.34 -9.64 10.68
N ALA A 97 -3.54 -10.51 11.67
CA ALA A 97 -3.06 -10.29 13.04
C ALA A 97 -1.60 -10.71 13.21
N ARG A 98 -0.78 -9.82 13.80
CA ARG A 98 0.61 -10.12 14.10
C ARG A 98 0.70 -11.24 15.15
N PRO A 99 1.55 -12.27 14.96
CA PRO A 99 1.75 -13.28 15.99
C PRO A 99 2.30 -12.62 17.26
N SER A 100 1.68 -12.92 18.40
CA SER A 100 2.17 -12.46 19.70
C SER A 100 3.57 -13.02 19.93
N SER A 101 4.54 -12.16 20.26
CA SER A 101 5.87 -12.62 20.61
C SER A 101 5.78 -13.55 21.83
N PRO A 102 6.35 -14.75 21.82
CA PRO A 102 6.44 -15.60 23.01
C PRO A 102 7.53 -15.03 23.94
N THR A 103 7.31 -13.85 24.50
CA THR A 103 8.08 -13.40 25.66
C THR A 103 7.58 -14.20 26.86
N PRO A 104 8.47 -14.89 27.61
CA PRO A 104 8.05 -15.60 28.81
C PRO A 104 7.49 -14.58 29.79
N ALA A 105 6.21 -14.73 30.11
CA ALA A 105 5.45 -14.06 31.17
C ALA A 105 6.26 -12.99 31.92
N ALA A 106 6.26 -11.77 31.40
CA ALA A 106 6.52 -10.63 32.26
C ALA A 106 5.41 -10.66 33.32
N VAL A 107 5.83 -10.77 34.58
CA VAL A 107 5.10 -10.61 35.86
C VAL A 107 3.58 -10.41 35.71
N PRO A 108 2.72 -11.24 36.34
CA PRO A 108 1.28 -11.03 36.29
C PRO A 108 0.98 -9.60 36.75
N ARG A 109 0.62 -8.72 35.80
CA ARG A 109 0.03 -7.43 36.15
C ARG A 109 -1.31 -7.74 36.80
N PRO A 110 -1.72 -6.98 37.83
CA PRO A 110 -3.04 -7.14 38.41
C PRO A 110 -4.09 -7.12 37.29
N LEU A 111 -5.06 -8.04 37.38
CA LEU A 111 -6.19 -8.17 36.46
C LEU A 111 -7.07 -6.91 36.54
N ASP A 112 -6.63 -5.85 35.87
CA ASP A 112 -7.54 -4.80 35.41
C ASP A 112 -8.19 -5.35 34.13
N TYR A 113 -9.51 -5.48 34.15
CA TYR A 113 -10.37 -6.17 33.18
C TYR A 113 -10.34 -5.61 31.72
N GLU A 114 -9.37 -4.78 31.37
CA GLU A 114 -9.29 -4.09 30.06
C GLU A 114 -8.01 -4.36 29.24
N ASP A 115 -7.01 -5.08 29.78
CA ASP A 115 -5.67 -5.20 29.15
C ASP A 115 -5.39 -6.55 28.44
N GLU A 116 -6.44 -7.33 28.10
CA GLU A 116 -6.31 -8.53 27.26
C GLU A 116 -6.41 -8.24 25.74
N ARG A 117 -6.23 -6.99 25.32
CA ARG A 117 -6.17 -6.68 23.89
C ARG A 117 -4.73 -6.86 23.43
N PRO A 118 -4.41 -7.83 22.53
CA PRO A 118 -3.08 -7.91 21.95
C PRO A 118 -2.71 -6.52 21.42
N GLU A 119 -1.48 -6.05 21.65
CA GLU A 119 -1.01 -4.76 21.15
C GLU A 119 -1.30 -4.68 19.64
N LEU A 120 -2.41 -4.03 19.30
CA LEU A 120 -2.91 -3.99 17.93
C LEU A 120 -1.97 -3.11 17.14
N GLN A 121 -1.22 -3.73 16.23
CA GLN A 121 -0.25 -2.98 15.44
C GLN A 121 -0.99 -2.10 14.43
N GLU A 122 -0.85 -0.80 14.61
CA GLU A 122 -1.28 0.21 13.67
C GLU A 122 -0.45 0.16 12.37
N THR A 123 -1.09 0.39 11.24
CA THR A 123 -0.37 0.64 9.98
C THR A 123 0.41 1.95 10.07
N PRO A 124 1.50 2.13 9.31
CA PRO A 124 2.16 3.43 9.22
C PRO A 124 1.21 4.58 8.81
N ASP A 125 0.15 4.27 8.07
CA ASP A 125 -0.89 5.21 7.63
C ASP A 125 -2.17 5.17 8.50
N HIS A 126 -2.10 4.68 9.74
CA HIS A 126 -3.28 4.43 10.58
C HIS A 126 -4.20 5.65 10.75
N ALA A 127 -3.62 6.84 10.98
CA ALA A 127 -4.40 8.06 11.10
C ALA A 127 -5.17 8.43 9.81
N VAL A 128 -4.63 8.09 8.64
CA VAL A 128 -5.30 8.29 7.35
C VAL A 128 -6.38 7.24 7.16
N PHE A 129 -6.10 5.96 7.45
CA PHE A 129 -7.10 4.89 7.35
C PHE A 129 -8.31 5.16 8.26
N ARG A 130 -8.09 5.57 9.51
CA ARG A 130 -9.19 5.96 10.41
C ARG A 130 -9.99 7.13 9.85
N TRP A 131 -9.32 8.15 9.29
CA TRP A 131 -10.02 9.27 8.65
C TRP A 131 -10.88 8.82 7.48
N LEU A 132 -10.33 8.00 6.57
CA LEU A 132 -11.05 7.47 5.42
C LEU A 132 -12.26 6.63 5.85
N ALA A 133 -12.08 5.76 6.85
CA ALA A 133 -13.17 4.95 7.39
C ALA A 133 -14.27 5.81 8.03
N ILE A 134 -13.90 6.80 8.84
CA ILE A 134 -14.85 7.75 9.46
C ILE A 134 -15.60 8.52 8.38
N SER A 135 -14.92 8.99 7.33
CA SER A 135 -15.55 9.77 6.26
C SER A 135 -16.71 9.03 5.60
N TYR A 136 -16.59 7.70 5.44
CA TYR A 136 -17.67 6.87 4.93
C TYR A 136 -18.74 6.62 5.99
N ALA A 137 -18.34 6.13 7.17
CA ALA A 137 -19.25 5.74 8.24
C ALA A 137 -20.14 6.90 8.72
N SER A 138 -19.57 8.11 8.87
CA SER A 138 -20.31 9.29 9.33
C SER A 138 -21.30 9.84 8.30
N ALA A 139 -21.05 9.59 7.01
CA ALA A 139 -21.94 9.99 5.94
C ALA A 139 -23.03 8.94 5.67
N HIS A 140 -22.87 7.71 6.18
CA HIS A 140 -23.85 6.63 6.04
C HIS A 140 -25.00 6.83 7.02
N LEU A 141 -26.23 6.79 6.51
CA LEU A 141 -27.42 7.17 7.30
C LEU A 141 -27.58 6.37 8.60
N THR A 142 -27.22 5.09 8.58
CA THR A 142 -27.47 4.18 9.71
C THR A 142 -26.23 3.57 10.35
N MET A 143 -25.01 3.83 9.85
CA MET A 143 -23.80 3.09 10.28
C MET A 143 -23.28 3.57 11.64
N THR A 144 -23.55 4.83 11.99
CA THR A 144 -23.15 5.45 13.26
C THR A 144 -24.29 5.50 14.29
N GLU A 145 -25.41 4.83 14.02
CA GLU A 145 -26.53 4.75 14.96
C GLU A 145 -26.19 3.85 16.16
N THR A 146 -25.94 4.45 17.31
CA THR A 146 -25.47 3.76 18.53
C THR A 146 -26.50 2.84 19.21
N PHE A 147 -27.80 2.99 18.88
CA PHE A 147 -28.87 2.16 19.44
C PHE A 147 -29.09 0.85 18.68
N ARG A 148 -28.54 0.73 17.46
CA ARG A 148 -28.54 -0.51 16.69
C ARG A 148 -27.18 -1.17 16.94
N GLY A 149 -27.14 -2.19 17.81
CA GLY A 149 -25.93 -3.01 18.00
C GLY A 149 -25.47 -3.66 16.69
N GLY A 150 -24.34 -4.38 16.72
CA GLY A 150 -23.88 -5.19 15.59
C GLY A 150 -24.95 -6.18 15.12
N CYS A 151 -24.91 -6.57 13.85
CA CYS A 151 -25.92 -7.44 13.26
C CYS A 151 -25.99 -8.79 13.98
N HIS A 152 -24.82 -9.35 14.32
CA HIS A 152 -24.69 -10.70 14.88
C HIS A 152 -23.91 -10.77 16.20
N THR A 153 -23.08 -9.78 16.50
CA THR A 153 -22.24 -9.73 17.71
C THR A 153 -22.40 -8.42 18.46
N GLN A 154 -21.78 -8.32 19.64
CA GLN A 154 -21.59 -7.02 20.29
C GLN A 154 -20.90 -6.04 19.32
N ASP A 155 -21.28 -4.77 19.43
CA ASP A 155 -20.67 -3.71 18.62
C ASP A 155 -19.18 -3.59 18.98
N MET A 156 -18.31 -3.95 18.02
CA MET A 156 -16.85 -3.87 18.14
C MET A 156 -16.30 -2.51 17.69
N THR A 157 -17.17 -1.63 17.20
CA THR A 157 -16.82 -0.32 16.62
C THR A 157 -16.82 0.80 17.65
N ASP A 158 -17.16 0.49 18.90
CA ASP A 158 -17.32 1.47 19.99
C ASP A 158 -18.22 2.65 19.53
N ALA A 159 -19.34 2.33 18.86
CA ALA A 159 -20.31 3.29 18.29
C ALA A 159 -19.77 4.22 17.17
N MET A 160 -18.55 4.00 16.66
CA MET A 160 -17.99 4.80 15.56
C MET A 160 -18.31 4.25 14.16
N GLY A 161 -18.82 3.02 14.05
CA GLY A 161 -19.07 2.36 12.77
C GLY A 161 -17.79 1.95 12.02
N ILE A 162 -16.62 1.98 12.69
CA ILE A 162 -15.33 1.60 12.11
C ILE A 162 -14.58 0.60 12.99
N VAL A 163 -13.80 -0.29 12.38
CA VAL A 163 -12.99 -1.28 13.11
C VAL A 163 -11.70 -1.60 12.35
N GLN A 164 -10.64 -1.96 13.07
CA GLN A 164 -9.46 -2.54 12.43
C GLN A 164 -9.73 -4.01 12.09
N GLY A 165 -9.34 -4.45 10.91
CA GLY A 165 -9.63 -5.81 10.42
C GLY A 165 -9.14 -6.91 11.37
N ALA A 166 -7.87 -6.84 11.77
CA ALA A 166 -7.25 -7.79 12.68
C ALA A 166 -7.87 -7.79 14.10
N LYS A 167 -8.43 -6.65 14.54
CA LYS A 167 -9.15 -6.55 15.83
C LYS A 167 -10.49 -7.29 15.76
N TRP A 168 -11.15 -7.24 14.62
CA TRP A 168 -12.50 -7.80 14.46
C TRP A 168 -12.46 -9.28 14.06
N HIS A 169 -11.85 -9.58 12.91
CA HIS A 169 -11.75 -10.93 12.37
C HIS A 169 -10.42 -11.08 11.62
N PRO A 170 -9.36 -11.58 12.31
CA PRO A 170 -8.05 -11.67 11.72
C PRO A 170 -8.01 -12.69 10.59
N ARG A 171 -7.53 -12.27 9.42
CA ARG A 171 -7.43 -13.08 8.20
C ARG A 171 -6.13 -12.79 7.48
N ALA A 172 -5.44 -13.84 7.05
CA ALA A 172 -4.26 -13.73 6.21
C ALA A 172 -4.65 -13.78 4.73
N GLY A 173 -3.82 -13.19 3.87
CA GLY A 173 -4.08 -13.20 2.43
C GLY A 173 -5.26 -12.33 2.00
N SER A 174 -5.56 -11.27 2.77
CA SER A 174 -6.67 -10.37 2.42
C SER A 174 -6.35 -9.48 1.22
N MET A 175 -7.37 -9.16 0.44
CA MET A 175 -7.25 -8.18 -0.66
C MET A 175 -6.79 -6.79 -0.16
N ASN A 176 -7.26 -6.35 1.02
CA ASN A 176 -6.91 -5.04 1.57
C ASN A 176 -5.41 -4.95 1.91
N ASP A 177 -4.90 -5.95 2.63
CA ASP A 177 -3.49 -5.99 3.04
C ASP A 177 -2.61 -6.10 1.79
N PHE A 178 -3.03 -6.87 0.78
CA PHE A 178 -2.35 -6.92 -0.51
C PHE A 178 -2.33 -5.56 -1.22
N SER A 179 -3.47 -4.87 -1.34
CA SER A 179 -3.56 -3.54 -1.94
C SER A 179 -2.59 -2.56 -1.29
N TYR A 180 -2.56 -2.52 0.06
CA TYR A 180 -1.68 -1.62 0.82
C TYR A 180 -0.19 -1.99 0.67
N LEU A 181 0.14 -3.28 0.75
CA LEU A 181 1.54 -3.74 0.80
C LEU A 181 2.20 -3.89 -0.58
N HIS A 182 1.42 -4.18 -1.62
CA HIS A 182 1.92 -4.42 -2.98
C HIS A 182 1.81 -3.19 -3.89
N THR A 183 0.88 -2.27 -3.63
CA THR A 183 0.58 -1.15 -4.54
C THR A 183 0.68 0.20 -3.83
N ASN A 184 0.19 1.26 -4.47
CA ASN A 184 0.00 2.57 -3.83
C ASN A 184 -1.39 2.71 -3.18
N CYS A 185 -2.30 1.77 -3.44
CA CYS A 185 -3.72 1.89 -3.13
C CYS A 185 -3.96 1.73 -1.63
N LEU A 186 -4.67 2.71 -1.03
CA LEU A 186 -5.26 2.56 0.29
C LEU A 186 -6.66 1.97 0.12
N GLU A 187 -6.87 0.74 0.56
CA GLU A 187 -8.14 0.04 0.39
C GLU A 187 -8.88 -0.18 1.72
N LEU A 188 -10.20 -0.01 1.70
CA LEU A 188 -11.11 -0.29 2.82
C LEU A 188 -12.09 -1.42 2.46
N SER A 189 -12.59 -2.13 3.47
CA SER A 189 -13.77 -3.00 3.32
C SER A 189 -15.00 -2.34 3.91
N LEU A 190 -16.01 -2.11 3.08
CA LEU A 190 -17.26 -1.46 3.43
C LEU A 190 -18.33 -2.53 3.62
N TYR A 191 -18.73 -2.81 4.86
CA TYR A 191 -19.82 -3.73 5.15
C TYR A 191 -21.12 -2.94 5.20
N LEU A 192 -21.96 -3.14 4.18
CA LEU A 192 -23.08 -2.23 3.89
C LEU A 192 -24.32 -2.51 4.74
N GLY A 193 -24.49 -3.74 5.22
CA GLY A 193 -25.69 -4.14 5.94
C GLY A 193 -25.70 -5.59 6.41
N CYS A 194 -26.64 -5.86 7.31
CA CYS A 194 -26.82 -7.14 7.98
C CYS A 194 -27.41 -8.24 7.10
N ASP A 195 -28.07 -7.92 5.98
CA ASP A 195 -28.51 -8.93 5.02
C ASP A 195 -27.54 -8.93 3.84
N LYS A 196 -26.90 -10.07 3.57
CA LYS A 196 -26.01 -10.25 2.42
C LYS A 196 -26.76 -10.26 1.10
N PHE A 197 -28.03 -10.65 1.10
CA PHE A 197 -28.85 -10.77 -0.09
C PHE A 197 -30.26 -10.20 0.18
N PRO A 198 -30.35 -8.86 0.36
CA PRO A 198 -31.60 -8.20 0.68
C PRO A 198 -32.64 -8.38 -0.43
N HIS A 199 -33.91 -8.21 -0.10
CA HIS A 199 -34.98 -8.28 -1.09
C HIS A 199 -34.91 -7.08 -2.05
N GLU A 200 -35.36 -7.25 -3.29
CA GLU A 200 -35.34 -6.18 -4.32
C GLU A 200 -35.99 -4.88 -3.84
N SER A 201 -37.06 -5.00 -3.04
CA SER A 201 -37.78 -3.86 -2.46
C SER A 201 -36.95 -3.00 -1.49
N GLU A 202 -35.86 -3.53 -0.95
CA GLU A 202 -34.98 -2.83 0.00
C GLU A 202 -33.84 -2.09 -0.72
N LEU A 203 -33.56 -2.41 -1.98
CA LEU A 203 -32.42 -1.86 -2.73
C LEU A 203 -32.45 -0.33 -2.86
N GLN A 204 -33.64 0.26 -3.01
CA GLN A 204 -33.78 1.71 -3.06
C GLN A 204 -33.35 2.36 -1.73
N GLN A 205 -33.71 1.75 -0.60
CA GLN A 205 -33.32 2.26 0.71
C GLN A 205 -31.82 2.07 0.95
N GLU A 206 -31.25 0.93 0.55
CA GLU A 206 -29.80 0.70 0.66
C GLU A 206 -28.99 1.67 -0.20
N TRP A 207 -29.50 2.03 -1.38
CA TRP A 207 -28.91 3.08 -2.19
C TRP A 207 -28.90 4.43 -1.46
N GLU A 208 -30.05 4.87 -0.93
CA GLU A 208 -30.11 6.16 -0.21
C GLU A 208 -29.25 6.16 1.06
N ASN A 209 -29.11 5.02 1.74
CA ASN A 209 -28.24 4.87 2.92
C ASN A 209 -26.75 5.12 2.58
N ASN A 210 -26.31 4.68 1.39
CA ASN A 210 -24.90 4.60 1.02
C ASN A 210 -24.45 5.67 0.03
N LYS A 211 -25.39 6.30 -0.71
CA LYS A 211 -25.09 7.23 -1.81
C LYS A 211 -24.11 8.33 -1.39
N GLU A 212 -24.38 8.99 -0.27
CA GLU A 212 -23.54 10.11 0.16
C GLU A 212 -22.22 9.67 0.78
N SER A 213 -22.19 8.50 1.42
CA SER A 213 -20.96 7.85 1.90
C SER A 213 -20.02 7.51 0.75
N LEU A 214 -20.55 6.95 -0.34
CA LEU A 214 -19.78 6.59 -1.53
C LEU A 214 -19.20 7.83 -2.20
N LEU A 215 -19.99 8.90 -2.34
CA LEU A 215 -19.52 10.18 -2.90
C LEU A 215 -18.45 10.81 -2.01
N THR A 216 -18.71 10.93 -0.71
CA THR A 216 -17.78 11.48 0.28
C THR A 216 -16.46 10.72 0.29
N PHE A 217 -16.51 9.38 0.18
CA PHE A 217 -15.32 8.54 0.12
C PHE A 217 -14.52 8.76 -1.16
N MET A 218 -15.18 8.82 -2.33
CA MET A 218 -14.51 9.10 -3.59
C MET A 218 -13.82 10.47 -3.59
N GLU A 219 -14.40 11.47 -2.93
CA GLU A 219 -13.79 12.80 -2.78
C GLU A 219 -12.49 12.77 -1.96
N GLN A 220 -12.30 11.79 -1.06
CA GLN A 220 -11.10 11.68 -0.23
C GLN A 220 -9.83 11.43 -1.06
N ILE A 221 -9.93 10.91 -2.29
CA ILE A 221 -8.78 10.72 -3.19
C ILE A 221 -8.06 12.03 -3.52
N HIS A 222 -8.77 13.16 -3.38
CA HIS A 222 -8.25 14.50 -3.62
C HIS A 222 -7.63 15.12 -2.37
N ARG A 223 -7.24 14.35 -1.35
CA ARG A 223 -6.55 14.87 -0.15
C ARG A 223 -5.05 14.60 -0.18
N GLY A 224 -4.32 15.22 0.73
CA GLY A 224 -2.89 15.04 0.89
C GLY A 224 -2.08 15.84 -0.13
N ILE A 225 -1.08 15.20 -0.73
CA ILE A 225 -0.20 15.81 -1.73
C ILE A 225 -0.25 15.02 -3.04
N LYS A 226 -0.04 15.73 -4.14
CA LYS A 226 0.17 15.14 -5.47
C LYS A 226 1.26 15.90 -6.21
N GLY A 227 1.85 15.32 -7.22
CA GLY A 227 2.81 16.05 -8.04
C GLY A 227 3.44 15.19 -9.10
N VAL A 228 4.45 15.75 -9.77
CA VAL A 228 5.25 15.05 -10.76
C VAL A 228 6.72 15.09 -10.34
N VAL A 229 7.41 13.97 -10.54
CA VAL A 229 8.86 13.85 -10.42
C VAL A 229 9.47 13.90 -11.80
N THR A 230 10.31 14.90 -12.05
CA THR A 230 10.99 15.09 -13.33
C THR A 230 12.52 15.11 -13.17
N ASP A 231 13.24 14.94 -14.26
CA ASP A 231 14.65 15.27 -14.33
C ASP A 231 14.89 16.77 -14.62
N GLN A 232 16.16 17.18 -14.71
CA GLN A 232 16.54 18.56 -15.00
C GLN A 232 16.15 19.03 -16.42
N GLN A 233 15.82 18.10 -17.32
CA GLN A 233 15.36 18.37 -18.68
C GLN A 233 13.84 18.51 -18.73
N GLY A 234 13.14 18.24 -17.62
CA GLY A 234 11.68 18.25 -17.54
C GLY A 234 11.05 16.91 -17.87
N GLU A 235 11.84 15.86 -18.13
CA GLU A 235 11.32 14.54 -18.47
C GLU A 235 10.80 13.82 -17.21
N PRO A 236 9.61 13.23 -17.27
CA PRO A 236 9.04 12.50 -16.14
C PRO A 236 9.85 11.26 -15.75
N ILE A 237 9.98 11.02 -14.44
CA ILE A 237 10.68 9.86 -13.87
C ILE A 237 9.67 8.88 -13.27
N ALA A 238 9.38 7.82 -14.02
CA ALA A 238 8.57 6.69 -13.57
C ALA A 238 9.27 5.88 -12.46
N ASN A 239 8.48 5.19 -11.62
CA ASN A 239 8.96 4.36 -10.51
C ASN A 239 9.86 5.08 -9.49
N ALA A 240 9.83 6.41 -9.44
CA ALA A 240 10.48 7.18 -8.38
C ALA A 240 9.73 6.93 -7.06
N THR A 241 10.47 6.78 -5.97
CA THR A 241 9.93 6.56 -4.62
C THR A 241 9.76 7.89 -3.90
N ILE A 242 8.55 8.13 -3.39
CA ILE A 242 8.20 9.26 -2.53
C ILE A 242 8.17 8.77 -1.09
N VAL A 243 8.96 9.42 -0.24
CA VAL A 243 9.16 9.09 1.17
C VAL A 243 8.64 10.25 2.00
N VAL A 244 7.69 10.00 2.90
CA VAL A 244 7.17 11.01 3.83
C VAL A 244 7.83 10.80 5.20
N GLY A 245 8.48 11.83 5.73
CA GLY A 245 9.11 11.76 7.05
C GLY A 245 8.09 11.40 8.14
N GLY A 246 8.43 10.42 8.97
CA GLY A 246 7.56 9.94 10.05
C GLY A 246 6.57 8.83 9.65
N ILE A 247 6.39 8.55 8.35
CA ILE A 247 5.50 7.48 7.88
C ILE A 247 6.32 6.40 7.20
N ASN A 248 6.39 5.22 7.81
CA ASN A 248 7.15 4.07 7.28
C ASN A 248 6.39 3.30 6.19
N HIS A 249 5.79 4.01 5.25
CA HIS A 249 5.15 3.45 4.06
C HIS A 249 5.37 4.42 2.90
N ASN A 250 6.05 3.95 1.85
CA ASN A 250 6.46 4.78 0.72
C ASN A 250 5.53 4.56 -0.48
N VAL A 251 5.41 5.54 -1.37
CA VAL A 251 4.63 5.40 -2.62
C VAL A 251 5.54 5.55 -3.84
N ARG A 252 5.13 5.01 -4.99
CA ARG A 252 5.86 5.13 -6.26
C ARG A 252 5.12 6.04 -7.24
N THR A 253 5.88 6.75 -8.07
CA THR A 253 5.31 7.46 -9.21
C THR A 253 4.78 6.48 -10.25
N GLY A 254 3.75 6.93 -10.98
CA GLY A 254 3.17 6.22 -12.11
C GLY A 254 4.24 5.79 -13.09
N GLY A 255 4.30 4.50 -13.36
CA GLY A 255 5.13 3.93 -14.40
C GLY A 255 4.28 3.01 -15.24
N TYR A 256 4.26 3.21 -16.55
CA TYR A 256 3.61 2.27 -17.44
C TYR A 256 4.40 0.95 -17.37
N ARG A 257 3.94 0.00 -16.54
CA ARG A 257 4.32 -1.40 -16.68
C ARG A 257 3.57 -1.93 -17.88
N GLY A 258 4.02 -1.54 -19.07
CA GLY A 258 3.65 -2.25 -20.28
C GLY A 258 3.94 -3.72 -20.00
N LEU A 259 2.94 -4.58 -20.18
CA LEU A 259 3.05 -6.03 -20.09
C LEU A 259 4.04 -6.51 -21.16
N ALA A 260 5.33 -6.25 -20.96
CA ALA A 260 6.39 -6.70 -21.85
C ALA A 260 6.63 -8.22 -21.72
N GLY A 261 5.91 -8.91 -20.82
CA GLY A 261 6.11 -10.32 -20.51
C GLY A 261 4.90 -11.25 -20.60
N CYS A 262 3.66 -10.79 -20.82
CA CYS A 262 2.47 -11.65 -20.66
C CYS A 262 1.61 -11.90 -21.91
N TRP A 263 2.01 -11.46 -23.10
CA TRP A 263 1.20 -11.69 -24.31
C TRP A 263 2.04 -12.03 -25.54
N GLN A 264 2.72 -13.18 -25.52
CA GLN A 264 3.40 -13.72 -26.71
C GLN A 264 2.52 -14.66 -27.57
N HIS A 265 1.21 -14.77 -27.28
CA HIS A 265 0.30 -15.66 -28.00
C HIS A 265 -0.95 -15.00 -28.60
N ARG A 266 -0.93 -13.71 -28.96
CA ARG A 266 -2.05 -13.11 -29.71
C ARG A 266 -1.55 -12.34 -30.94
N THR A 267 -1.83 -12.89 -32.13
CA THR A 267 -1.41 -12.41 -33.46
C THR A 267 -2.23 -11.24 -34.01
N THR A 268 -3.01 -10.55 -33.18
CA THR A 268 -3.76 -9.36 -33.59
C THR A 268 -3.01 -8.09 -33.20
N PRO A 269 -2.67 -7.19 -34.13
CA PRO A 269 -2.14 -5.88 -33.80
C PRO A 269 -3.26 -5.05 -33.16
N MET A 270 -3.41 -5.15 -31.83
CA MET A 270 -4.13 -4.15 -31.07
C MET A 270 -3.27 -2.89 -31.05
N THR A 271 -3.86 -1.79 -31.50
CA THR A 271 -3.33 -0.44 -31.29
C THR A 271 -2.86 -0.31 -29.84
N PRO A 272 -1.62 0.17 -29.58
CA PRO A 272 -1.19 0.38 -28.22
C PRO A 272 -2.18 1.33 -27.54
N PRO A 273 -2.69 1.01 -26.34
CA PRO A 273 -3.49 1.96 -25.58
C PRO A 273 -2.68 3.26 -25.46
N VAL A 274 -3.33 4.38 -25.80
CA VAL A 274 -2.78 5.72 -25.63
C VAL A 274 -2.20 5.81 -24.21
N PRO A 275 -0.92 6.16 -24.01
CA PRO A 275 -0.36 6.34 -22.68
C PRO A 275 -1.09 7.52 -22.03
N THR A 276 -2.05 7.25 -21.15
CA THR A 276 -2.86 8.29 -20.49
C THR A 276 -2.10 9.02 -19.39
N ALA A 277 -0.91 8.54 -19.00
CA ALA A 277 0.01 9.27 -18.14
C ALA A 277 1.43 9.16 -18.70
N SER A 278 1.97 10.29 -19.17
CA SER A 278 3.41 10.53 -19.09
C SER A 278 3.77 10.28 -17.63
N GLY A 279 4.53 9.21 -17.32
CA GLY A 279 4.72 8.74 -15.95
C GLY A 279 5.30 9.79 -14.98
N GLY A 280 5.70 9.38 -13.79
CA GLY A 280 6.31 10.32 -12.83
C GLY A 280 5.34 11.13 -11.99
N ASP A 281 4.04 11.08 -12.28
CA ASP A 281 2.98 11.57 -11.41
C ASP A 281 2.82 10.69 -10.16
N TYR A 282 2.43 11.27 -9.04
CA TYR A 282 2.15 10.53 -7.81
C TYR A 282 1.06 11.21 -6.99
N TRP A 283 0.44 10.40 -6.13
CA TRP A 283 -0.51 10.83 -5.11
C TRP A 283 -0.12 10.22 -3.78
N ARG A 284 -0.26 11.00 -2.71
CA ARG A 284 -0.03 10.55 -1.35
C ARG A 284 -1.08 11.19 -0.45
N ILE A 285 -2.11 10.40 -0.10
CA ILE A 285 -3.16 10.80 0.83
C ILE A 285 -2.52 10.98 2.20
N LEU A 286 -2.74 12.15 2.80
CA LEU A 286 -2.20 12.56 4.10
C LEU A 286 -3.25 13.43 4.80
N ASN A 287 -3.22 13.42 6.13
CA ASN A 287 -4.00 14.36 6.91
C ASN A 287 -3.34 15.76 6.90
N PRO A 288 -4.09 16.84 7.23
CA PRO A 288 -3.55 18.19 7.24
C PRO A 288 -2.33 18.30 8.14
N GLY A 289 -1.31 19.01 7.66
CA GLY A 289 -0.04 19.09 8.36
C GLY A 289 1.13 19.48 7.46
N GLU A 290 2.29 19.63 8.10
CA GLU A 290 3.56 19.90 7.43
C GLU A 290 4.40 18.63 7.38
N TYR A 291 4.84 18.24 6.18
CA TYR A 291 5.58 17.00 5.97
C TYR A 291 6.90 17.26 5.25
N ARG A 292 7.98 16.67 5.77
CA ARG A 292 9.26 16.60 5.07
C ARG A 292 9.25 15.42 4.11
N VAL A 293 9.18 15.70 2.81
CA VAL A 293 9.01 14.70 1.75
C VAL A 293 10.27 14.60 0.90
N SER A 294 10.67 13.38 0.56
CA SER A 294 11.83 13.09 -0.28
C SER A 294 11.43 12.27 -1.51
N ALA A 295 11.84 12.70 -2.69
CA ALA A 295 11.75 11.92 -3.92
C ALA A 295 13.11 11.27 -4.24
N ARG A 296 13.09 9.98 -4.57
CA ARG A 296 14.29 9.17 -4.87
C ARG A 296 14.05 8.36 -6.13
N ALA A 297 15.04 8.24 -7.00
CA ALA A 297 14.99 7.38 -8.16
C ALA A 297 16.37 6.77 -8.43
N GLU A 298 16.40 5.56 -8.98
CA GLU A 298 17.67 4.93 -9.33
C GLU A 298 18.41 5.76 -10.39
N GLY A 299 19.71 6.00 -10.15
CA GLY A 299 20.52 6.82 -11.05
C GLY A 299 20.38 8.32 -10.84
N TYR A 300 19.58 8.79 -9.87
CA TYR A 300 19.41 10.20 -9.55
C TYR A 300 19.80 10.51 -8.09
N ASN A 301 20.20 11.76 -7.83
CA ASN A 301 20.38 12.25 -6.47
C ASN A 301 18.99 12.56 -5.86
N PRO A 302 18.74 12.17 -4.60
CA PRO A 302 17.46 12.42 -3.96
C PRO A 302 17.21 13.91 -3.75
N SER A 303 15.96 14.33 -3.90
CA SER A 303 15.51 15.68 -3.59
C SER A 303 14.61 15.64 -2.36
N VAL A 304 14.71 16.66 -1.50
CA VAL A 304 13.94 16.77 -0.26
C VAL A 304 13.33 18.16 -0.17
N LYS A 305 12.05 18.23 0.16
CA LYS A 305 11.30 19.47 0.34
C LYS A 305 10.30 19.33 1.48
N THR A 306 9.82 20.46 1.98
CA THR A 306 8.65 20.50 2.85
C THR A 306 7.41 20.66 1.97
N CYS A 307 6.43 19.77 2.12
CA CYS A 307 5.11 19.88 1.50
C CYS A 307 4.08 20.15 2.61
N HIS A 308 3.11 21.02 2.33
CA HIS A 308 2.01 21.32 3.25
C HIS A 308 0.73 20.67 2.74
N VAL A 309 -0.06 20.14 3.66
CA VAL A 309 -1.41 19.63 3.39
C VAL A 309 -2.40 20.54 4.09
N LEU A 310 -3.26 21.17 3.30
CA LEU A 310 -4.27 22.10 3.81
C LEU A 310 -5.51 21.34 4.31
N TYR A 311 -6.38 22.06 5.02
CA TYR A 311 -7.68 21.54 5.46
C TYR A 311 -8.72 21.49 4.33
N ASP A 312 -8.55 22.32 3.30
CA ASP A 312 -9.47 22.38 2.16
C ASP A 312 -9.40 21.13 1.31
N ILE A 313 -10.49 20.84 0.60
CA ILE A 313 -10.55 19.75 -0.37
C ILE A 313 -9.63 20.10 -1.54
N GLY A 314 -8.64 19.24 -1.80
CA GLY A 314 -7.70 19.42 -2.90
C GLY A 314 -6.25 19.06 -2.53
N ALA A 315 -5.69 18.10 -3.27
CA ALA A 315 -4.35 17.61 -3.00
C ALA A 315 -3.35 18.70 -3.38
N THR A 316 -2.52 19.10 -2.42
CA THR A 316 -1.55 20.17 -2.60
C THR A 316 -0.45 19.72 -3.55
N GLN A 317 -0.08 20.58 -4.51
CA GLN A 317 0.92 20.22 -5.50
C GLN A 317 2.33 20.28 -4.88
N CYS A 318 3.07 19.16 -4.92
CA CYS A 318 4.44 19.07 -4.45
C CYS A 318 5.34 18.38 -5.49
N ASN A 319 5.91 19.16 -6.41
CA ASN A 319 6.73 18.64 -7.52
C ASN A 319 8.21 18.51 -7.13
N PHE A 320 8.87 17.50 -7.70
CA PHE A 320 10.29 17.23 -7.48
C PHE A 320 11.07 17.24 -8.78
N VAL A 321 12.26 17.82 -8.74
CA VAL A 321 13.24 17.75 -9.84
C VAL A 321 14.46 17.02 -9.31
N LEU A 322 14.86 15.94 -9.99
CA LEU A 322 16.00 15.12 -9.62
C LEU A 322 17.18 15.37 -10.57
N SER A 323 18.39 15.48 -10.00
CA SER A 323 19.63 15.57 -10.80
C SER A 323 20.21 14.19 -11.04
N ARG A 324 20.78 13.94 -12.22
CA ARG A 324 21.44 12.65 -12.51
C ARG A 324 22.64 12.46 -11.57
N SER A 325 22.75 11.27 -11.01
CA SER A 325 23.87 10.87 -10.17
C SER A 325 24.95 10.23 -11.03
N ASN A 326 26.22 10.52 -10.72
CA ASN A 326 27.35 9.79 -11.29
C ASN A 326 27.56 8.42 -10.64
N TRP A 327 26.64 7.97 -9.78
CA TRP A 327 26.79 6.75 -9.00
C TRP A 327 26.87 5.48 -9.86
N LYS A 328 26.15 5.43 -10.99
CA LYS A 328 26.26 4.31 -11.93
C LYS A 328 27.69 4.19 -12.48
N ARG A 329 28.26 5.31 -12.91
CA ARG A 329 29.67 5.40 -13.36
C ARG A 329 30.65 5.08 -12.23
N ILE A 330 30.39 5.54 -11.01
CA ILE A 330 31.23 5.22 -9.84
C ILE A 330 31.17 3.72 -9.51
N ARG A 331 29.99 3.08 -9.57
CA ARG A 331 29.85 1.62 -9.37
C ARG A 331 30.58 0.82 -10.44
N GLU A 332 30.48 1.23 -11.71
CA GLU A 332 31.24 0.61 -12.81
C GLU A 332 32.75 0.72 -12.58
N ILE A 333 33.24 1.90 -12.19
CA ILE A 333 34.66 2.10 -11.86
C ILE A 333 35.07 1.28 -10.62
N MET A 334 34.21 1.18 -9.61
CA MET A 334 34.45 0.36 -8.42
C MET A 334 34.51 -1.13 -8.76
N ALA A 335 33.59 -1.62 -9.59
CA ALA A 335 33.56 -3.00 -10.05
C ALA A 335 34.82 -3.34 -10.87
N MET A 336 35.24 -2.44 -11.77
CA MET A 336 36.51 -2.58 -12.52
C MET A 336 37.75 -2.56 -11.61
N ASN A 337 37.69 -1.88 -10.45
CA ASN A 337 38.78 -1.79 -9.48
C ASN A 337 38.65 -2.77 -8.30
N GLY A 338 37.85 -3.84 -8.45
CA GLY A 338 37.71 -4.89 -7.43
C GLY A 338 37.08 -4.41 -6.12
N ASN A 339 36.13 -3.48 -6.19
CA ASN A 339 35.40 -2.87 -5.06
C ASN A 339 36.29 -2.23 -3.98
N ARG A 340 37.50 -1.78 -4.34
CA ARG A 340 38.39 -1.06 -3.42
C ARG A 340 38.17 0.45 -3.52
N PRO A 341 38.17 1.19 -2.38
CA PRO A 341 38.07 2.63 -2.40
C PRO A 341 39.23 3.25 -3.20
N ILE A 342 38.89 4.09 -4.17
CA ILE A 342 39.85 4.76 -5.04
C ILE A 342 40.62 5.76 -4.19
N ARG A 343 41.95 5.58 -4.05
CA ARG A 343 42.80 6.58 -3.39
C ARG A 343 42.71 7.88 -4.19
N ARG A 344 42.11 8.92 -3.59
CA ARG A 344 42.19 10.30 -4.10
C ARG A 344 43.67 10.70 -4.17
N VAL A 345 44.21 10.85 -5.37
CA VAL A 345 45.43 11.62 -5.58
C VAL A 345 45.02 13.08 -5.46
N VAL A 346 45.42 13.73 -4.36
CA VAL A 346 45.17 15.16 -4.14
C VAL A 346 45.93 15.94 -5.22
N PRO A 347 45.26 16.73 -6.08
CA PRO A 347 45.95 17.55 -7.07
C PRO A 347 46.90 18.53 -6.36
N GLY A 348 48.19 18.49 -6.68
CA GLY A 348 49.19 19.41 -6.14
C GLY A 348 50.11 18.87 -5.03
N ARG A 349 49.91 17.63 -4.54
CA ARG A 349 50.89 17.00 -3.63
C ARG A 349 51.99 16.32 -4.44
N PRO A 350 53.28 16.73 -4.36
CA PRO A 350 54.35 16.05 -5.08
C PRO A 350 54.45 14.59 -4.62
N MET A 351 54.34 13.66 -5.57
CA MET A 351 54.48 12.23 -5.28
C MET A 351 55.84 11.94 -4.67
N THR A 352 55.84 11.23 -3.55
CA THR A 352 57.07 10.77 -2.91
C THR A 352 57.84 9.81 -3.82
N PRO A 353 59.18 9.69 -3.68
CA PRO A 353 59.97 8.76 -4.48
C PRO A 353 59.46 7.31 -4.44
N ARG A 354 58.93 6.88 -3.29
CA ARG A 354 58.29 5.55 -3.12
C ARG A 354 56.99 5.39 -3.90
N GLU A 355 56.17 6.43 -3.99
CA GLU A 355 54.92 6.40 -4.76
C GLU A 355 55.17 6.38 -6.27
N ARG A 356 56.19 7.12 -6.75
CA ARG A 356 56.63 7.06 -8.16
C ARG A 356 57.15 5.68 -8.54
N LEU A 357 57.90 5.03 -7.66
CA LEU A 357 58.43 3.68 -7.90
C LEU A 357 57.29 2.65 -8.02
N ARG A 358 56.26 2.75 -7.18
CA ARG A 358 55.08 1.88 -7.23
C ARG A 358 54.22 2.10 -8.48
N LEU A 359 54.14 3.32 -8.98
CA LEU A 359 53.41 3.62 -10.21
C LEU A 359 54.15 3.05 -11.45
N ARG A 360 55.49 3.15 -11.46
CA ARG A 360 56.35 2.59 -12.53
C ARG A 360 56.34 1.07 -12.62
N MET A 361 55.98 0.36 -11.54
CA MET A 361 55.84 -1.10 -11.54
C MET A 361 54.43 -1.59 -11.88
N ARG A 362 53.48 -0.67 -12.13
CA ARG A 362 52.09 -1.01 -12.51
C ARG A 362 51.76 -0.70 -13.98
N LEU A 363 52.65 0.01 -14.67
CA LEU A 363 52.72 0.10 -16.13
C LEU A 363 53.72 -0.97 -16.59
#